data_AF-A0A935IMP0-F1
#
_entry.id   AF-A0A935IMP0-F1
#
_cell.length_a   1.000
_cell.length_b   1.000
_cell.length_c   1.000
_cell.angle_alpha   90.00
_cell.angle_beta   90.00
_cell.angle_gamma   90.00
#
_symmetry.space_group_name_H-M   'P 1'
#
loop_
_entity.id
_entity.type
_entity.pdbx_description
1 polymer ?
#
loop_
_entity_poly.entity_id
_entity_poly.type
_entity_poly.pdbx_seq_one_letter_code
_entity_poly.pdbx_strand_id
1 'polypeptide(L)'
;MTKGLGLLWQLGLGSGTSTLVSAGLYQQVFTLGDAMPSATIQKGIPRADGTVDAYTFTGCMVESLTIDCPNADNVKVKTSWNAKDMTTATAYTAPSYATGPSVFTFAHGAVYSGALTAPTATALGSAATPVASIRSGSITIKHNLKTDRYNCGGGGRKEKPFAGIREISGSMVAEYADTAFRDAIVNDTSMTLVKTFTAGADVLQIVIPDVRFDGDIVKASTDLAMQDIKWTGLDGLTAAQPIWIVCRTADTAL
;
A
#
# COMPACT_ATOMS: atom_id res chain seq x y z
N MET A 1 -6.95 2.63 9.97
CA MET A 1 -6.76 1.69 11.09
C MET A 1 -5.27 1.55 11.34
N THR A 2 -4.81 1.49 12.59
CA THR A 2 -3.39 1.30 12.91
C THR A 2 -2.99 -0.16 13.11
N LYS A 3 -3.94 -1.04 13.46
CA LYS A 3 -3.72 -2.46 13.81
C LYS A 3 -4.62 -3.40 13.03
N GLY A 4 -4.26 -4.69 13.00
CA GLY A 4 -5.05 -5.77 12.40
C GLY A 4 -5.02 -5.80 10.86
N LEU A 5 -4.04 -5.13 10.24
CA LEU A 5 -3.90 -5.05 8.78
C LEU A 5 -2.83 -5.98 8.22
N GLY A 6 -2.11 -6.73 9.06
CA GLY A 6 -0.98 -7.59 8.65
C GLY A 6 -1.33 -8.55 7.51
N LEU A 7 -2.40 -9.32 7.66
CA LEU A 7 -2.91 -10.20 6.61
C LEU A 7 -3.23 -9.47 5.31
N LEU A 8 -3.84 -8.28 5.37
CA LEU A 8 -4.16 -7.50 4.16
C LEU A 8 -2.88 -7.10 3.41
N TRP A 9 -1.85 -6.66 4.14
CA TRP A 9 -0.57 -6.29 3.56
C TRP A 9 0.16 -7.51 2.96
N GLN A 10 0.14 -8.65 3.65
CA GLN A 10 0.70 -9.90 3.13
C GLN A 10 -0.04 -10.37 1.89
N LEU A 11 -1.38 -10.24 1.85
CA LEU A 11 -2.17 -10.58 0.67
C LEU A 11 -1.89 -9.63 -0.50
N GLY A 12 -1.66 -8.35 -0.22
CA GLY A 12 -1.33 -7.33 -1.22
C GLY A 12 0.09 -7.45 -1.77
N LEU A 13 1.11 -7.68 -0.94
CA LEU A 13 2.49 -7.71 -1.41
C LEU A 13 3.02 -9.12 -1.69
N GLY A 14 2.42 -10.14 -1.10
CA GLY A 14 2.79 -11.54 -1.30
C GLY A 14 3.92 -12.04 -0.40
N SER A 15 4.62 -11.15 0.31
CA SER A 15 5.55 -11.49 1.37
C SER A 15 5.29 -10.64 2.61
N GLY A 16 5.45 -11.25 3.78
CA GLY A 16 5.29 -10.60 5.07
C GLY A 16 6.09 -11.34 6.13
N THR A 17 6.79 -10.60 6.97
CA THR A 17 7.47 -11.12 8.17
C THR A 17 7.04 -10.32 9.37
N SER A 18 7.01 -10.92 10.57
CA SER A 18 6.72 -10.24 11.83
C SER A 18 7.82 -10.57 12.83
N THR A 19 8.48 -9.53 13.36
CA THR A 19 9.62 -9.68 14.27
C THR A 19 9.39 -8.84 15.52
N LEU A 20 9.61 -9.43 16.69
CA LEU A 20 9.59 -8.70 17.96
C LEU A 20 10.79 -7.73 18.01
N VAL A 21 10.52 -6.44 18.17
CA VAL A 21 11.56 -5.39 18.23
C VAL A 21 11.86 -5.00 19.67
N SER A 22 10.83 -4.94 20.51
CA SER A 22 10.92 -4.75 21.96
C SER A 22 9.65 -5.29 22.61
N ALA A 23 9.60 -5.38 23.94
CA ALA A 23 8.47 -5.98 24.66
C ALA A 23 7.11 -5.39 24.21
N GLY A 24 6.25 -6.23 23.63
CA GLY A 24 4.92 -5.82 23.14
C GLY A 24 4.91 -4.97 21.86
N LEU A 25 6.05 -4.84 21.16
CA LEU A 25 6.17 -4.07 19.92
C LEU A 25 6.81 -4.92 18.82
N TYR A 26 6.04 -5.15 17.77
CA TYR A 26 6.43 -5.94 16.61
C TYR A 26 6.62 -5.03 15.40
N GLN A 27 7.58 -5.38 14.56
CA GLN A 27 7.72 -4.82 13.22
C GLN A 27 7.36 -5.89 12.19
N GLN A 28 6.38 -5.53 11.37
CA GLN A 28 5.95 -6.30 10.23
C GLN A 28 6.51 -5.66 8.96
N VAL A 29 7.26 -6.43 8.18
CA VAL A 29 7.87 -5.97 6.93
C VAL A 29 7.26 -6.74 5.78
N PHE A 30 6.68 -6.00 4.83
CA PHE A 30 6.01 -6.53 3.65
C PHE A 30 6.72 -6.08 2.39
N THR A 31 6.94 -7.02 1.47
CA THR A 31 7.69 -6.82 0.22
C THR A 31 7.04 -7.59 -0.91
N LEU A 32 7.40 -7.28 -2.16
CA LEU A 32 6.84 -8.00 -3.31
C LEU A 32 7.36 -9.44 -3.34
N GLY A 33 6.49 -10.40 -3.08
CA GLY A 33 6.79 -11.82 -3.16
C GLY A 33 6.63 -12.39 -4.57
N ASP A 34 7.36 -13.45 -4.88
CA ASP A 34 7.29 -14.11 -6.20
C ASP A 34 5.91 -14.73 -6.44
N ALA A 35 5.39 -15.47 -5.46
CA ALA A 35 4.07 -16.08 -5.51
C ALA A 35 3.10 -15.30 -4.64
N MET A 36 2.06 -14.71 -5.24
CA MET A 36 1.04 -14.06 -4.41
C MET A 36 0.07 -15.08 -3.81
N PRO A 37 -0.34 -14.89 -2.56
CA PRO A 37 -1.33 -15.72 -1.90
C PRO A 37 -2.73 -15.48 -2.48
N SER A 38 -3.66 -16.36 -2.09
CA SER A 38 -5.09 -16.19 -2.36
C SER A 38 -5.86 -16.26 -1.05
N ALA A 39 -6.97 -15.54 -0.97
CA ALA A 39 -7.86 -15.53 0.18
C ALA A 39 -9.27 -16.02 -0.20
N THR A 40 -10.02 -16.38 0.84
CA THR A 40 -11.49 -16.46 0.77
C THR A 40 -12.04 -15.23 1.47
N ILE A 41 -12.90 -14.47 0.80
CA ILE A 41 -13.46 -13.23 1.32
C ILE A 41 -14.96 -13.43 1.48
N GLN A 42 -15.48 -13.14 2.67
CA GLN A 42 -16.92 -13.17 2.92
C GLN A 42 -17.47 -11.75 3.04
N LYS A 43 -18.59 -11.51 2.37
CA LYS A 43 -19.41 -10.31 2.55
C LYS A 43 -20.73 -10.72 3.18
N GLY A 44 -21.00 -10.20 4.36
CA GLY A 44 -22.30 -10.33 5.03
C GLY A 44 -23.20 -9.16 4.66
N ILE A 45 -24.43 -9.43 4.21
CA ILE A 45 -25.44 -8.40 3.98
C ILE A 45 -26.59 -8.62 4.98
N PRO A 46 -26.78 -7.74 5.97
CA PRO A 46 -27.92 -7.83 6.86
C PRO A 46 -29.22 -7.59 6.10
N ARG A 47 -30.21 -8.46 6.31
CA ARG A 47 -31.59 -8.27 5.86
C ARG A 47 -32.35 -7.41 6.87
N ALA A 48 -33.52 -6.91 6.46
CA ALA A 48 -34.40 -6.12 7.32
C ALA A 48 -34.88 -6.88 8.58
N ASP A 49 -34.85 -8.23 8.55
CA ASP A 49 -35.21 -9.10 9.66
C ASP A 49 -34.05 -9.38 10.64
N GLY A 50 -32.86 -8.82 10.39
CA GLY A 50 -31.67 -9.02 11.21
C GLY A 50 -30.86 -10.27 10.89
N THR A 51 -31.30 -11.13 9.96
CA THR A 51 -30.49 -12.24 9.46
C THR A 51 -29.43 -11.75 8.46
N VAL A 52 -28.33 -12.50 8.28
CA VAL A 52 -27.21 -12.09 7.42
C VAL A 52 -27.06 -13.05 6.25
N ASP A 53 -27.13 -12.51 5.03
CA ASP A 53 -26.77 -13.24 3.82
C ASP A 53 -25.25 -13.27 3.64
N ALA A 54 -24.69 -14.48 3.54
CA ALA A 54 -23.27 -14.69 3.31
C ALA A 54 -22.97 -14.88 1.82
N TYR A 55 -22.18 -13.97 1.25
CA TYR A 55 -21.57 -14.13 -0.06
C TYR A 55 -20.09 -14.49 0.13
N THR A 56 -19.72 -15.70 -0.27
CA THR A 56 -18.37 -16.24 -0.11
C THR A 56 -17.65 -16.24 -1.45
N PHE A 57 -16.65 -15.39 -1.57
CA PHE A 57 -15.77 -15.31 -2.74
C PHE A 57 -14.53 -16.17 -2.50
N THR A 58 -14.31 -17.16 -3.35
CA THR A 58 -13.18 -18.10 -3.23
C THR A 58 -12.09 -17.79 -4.23
N GLY A 59 -10.84 -18.12 -3.89
CA GLY A 59 -9.69 -17.91 -4.76
C GLY A 59 -9.46 -16.44 -5.12
N CYS A 60 -9.64 -15.54 -4.16
CA CYS A 60 -9.45 -14.11 -4.35
C CYS A 60 -7.96 -13.76 -4.32
N MET A 61 -7.45 -13.16 -5.38
CA MET A 61 -6.10 -12.64 -5.45
C MET A 61 -6.14 -11.12 -5.61
N VAL A 62 -5.28 -10.39 -4.90
CA VAL A 62 -5.23 -8.92 -5.00
C VAL A 62 -4.77 -8.51 -6.39
N GLU A 63 -5.55 -7.67 -7.07
CA GLU A 63 -5.21 -7.14 -8.39
C GLU A 63 -4.51 -5.79 -8.28
N SER A 64 -4.97 -4.95 -7.35
CA SER A 64 -4.32 -3.68 -7.02
C SER A 64 -4.56 -3.29 -5.57
N LEU A 65 -3.62 -2.52 -5.04
CA LEU A 65 -3.66 -1.90 -3.72
C LEU A 65 -3.30 -0.42 -3.87
N THR A 66 -4.15 0.48 -3.35
CA THR A 66 -3.91 1.92 -3.33
C THR A 66 -3.98 2.44 -1.90
N ILE A 67 -2.94 3.13 -1.46
CA ILE A 67 -2.89 3.91 -0.22
C ILE A 67 -3.11 5.36 -0.61
N ASP A 68 -4.18 5.96 -0.10
CA ASP A 68 -4.60 7.32 -0.39
C ASP A 68 -4.47 8.17 0.87
N CYS A 69 -3.77 9.30 0.76
CA CYS A 69 -3.48 10.25 1.83
C CYS A 69 -4.00 11.64 1.45
N PRO A 70 -5.34 11.83 1.43
CA PRO A 70 -5.97 13.12 1.18
C PRO A 70 -5.63 14.14 2.27
N ASN A 71 -5.65 15.43 1.93
CA ASN A 71 -5.54 16.49 2.92
C ASN A 71 -6.73 16.46 3.89
N ALA A 72 -6.49 16.72 5.18
CA ALA A 72 -7.51 16.86 6.21
C ALA A 72 -8.48 15.66 6.35
N ASP A 73 -8.05 14.45 6.01
CA ASP A 73 -8.87 13.24 6.09
C ASP A 73 -8.00 12.03 6.48
N ASN A 74 -8.65 10.89 6.71
CA ASN A 74 -8.03 9.62 7.09
C ASN A 74 -7.23 9.03 5.92
N VAL A 75 -6.15 8.33 6.25
CA VAL A 75 -5.44 7.47 5.29
C VAL A 75 -6.36 6.30 4.93
N LYS A 76 -6.59 6.09 3.63
CA LYS A 76 -7.49 5.07 3.10
C LYS A 76 -6.68 4.03 2.34
N VAL A 77 -7.04 2.76 2.52
CA VAL A 77 -6.52 1.66 1.71
C VAL A 77 -7.66 1.14 0.84
N LYS A 78 -7.45 1.14 -0.46
CA LYS A 78 -8.38 0.56 -1.44
C LYS A 78 -7.72 -0.67 -2.04
N THR A 79 -8.43 -1.78 -2.08
CA THR A 79 -7.95 -3.03 -2.70
C THR A 79 -8.96 -3.56 -3.69
N SER A 80 -8.49 -3.95 -4.86
CA SER A 80 -9.29 -4.63 -5.87
C SER A 80 -8.90 -6.11 -5.93
N TRP A 81 -9.88 -6.99 -6.10
CA TRP A 81 -9.70 -8.43 -5.98
C TRP A 81 -10.24 -9.16 -7.20
N ASN A 82 -9.44 -10.12 -7.67
CA ASN A 82 -9.82 -11.05 -8.72
C ASN A 82 -10.26 -12.38 -8.07
N ALA A 83 -11.57 -12.62 -7.99
CA ALA A 83 -12.14 -13.83 -7.39
C ALA A 83 -12.35 -14.94 -8.42
N LYS A 84 -12.16 -16.21 -8.02
CA LYS A 84 -12.41 -17.39 -8.87
C LYS A 84 -13.90 -17.72 -8.99
N ASP A 85 -14.60 -17.70 -7.87
CA ASP A 85 -16.01 -18.06 -7.79
C ASP A 85 -16.70 -17.37 -6.61
N MET A 86 -18.03 -17.30 -6.63
CA MET A 86 -18.87 -16.80 -5.55
C MET A 86 -19.95 -17.82 -5.21
N THR A 87 -20.07 -18.17 -3.94
CA THR A 87 -21.11 -19.08 -3.44
C THR A 87 -21.87 -18.46 -2.26
N THR A 88 -23.07 -18.97 -1.99
CA THR A 88 -23.90 -18.58 -0.83
C THR A 88 -24.14 -19.75 0.13
N ALA A 89 -23.49 -20.90 -0.11
CA ALA A 89 -23.70 -22.12 0.67
C ALA A 89 -22.95 -22.12 2.02
N THR A 90 -21.87 -21.34 2.13
CA THR A 90 -21.08 -21.25 3.36
C THR A 90 -21.68 -20.23 4.31
N ALA A 91 -21.93 -20.61 5.56
CA ALA A 91 -22.44 -19.72 6.60
C ALA A 91 -21.50 -18.53 6.85
N TYR A 92 -22.07 -17.42 7.34
CA TYR A 92 -21.30 -16.22 7.67
C TYR A 92 -20.38 -16.49 8.88
N THR A 93 -19.09 -16.21 8.71
CA THR A 93 -18.13 -16.30 9.81
C THR A 93 -18.15 -15.01 10.62
N ALA A 94 -18.23 -15.13 11.94
CA ALA A 94 -18.14 -13.97 12.83
C ALA A 94 -16.79 -13.25 12.66
N PRO A 95 -16.78 -11.93 12.44
CA PRO A 95 -15.54 -11.18 12.28
C PRO A 95 -14.79 -11.06 13.61
N SER A 96 -13.46 -11.05 13.52
CA SER A 96 -12.55 -10.73 14.63
C SER A 96 -11.89 -9.38 14.37
N TYR A 97 -11.69 -8.60 15.43
CA TYR A 97 -11.13 -7.26 15.34
C TYR A 97 -9.95 -7.10 16.30
N ALA A 98 -8.93 -6.35 15.86
CA ALA A 98 -7.82 -5.97 16.73
C ALA A 98 -8.34 -5.11 17.91
N THR A 99 -7.68 -5.24 19.07
CA THR A 99 -8.04 -4.47 20.27
C THR A 99 -7.37 -3.09 20.24
N GLY A 100 -8.14 -2.05 20.58
CA GLY A 100 -7.67 -0.66 20.62
C GLY A 100 -7.05 -0.14 19.32
N PRO A 101 -7.69 -0.32 18.14
CA PRO A 101 -7.20 0.27 16.91
C PRO A 101 -7.45 1.78 16.91
N SER A 102 -6.53 2.55 16.33
CA SER A 102 -6.75 3.97 16.01
C SER A 102 -6.71 4.19 14.49
N VAL A 103 -6.73 5.44 14.04
CA VAL A 103 -6.68 5.78 12.61
C VAL A 103 -5.47 6.67 12.30
N PHE A 104 -4.79 6.35 11.19
CA PHE A 104 -3.83 7.27 10.60
C PHE A 104 -4.57 8.33 9.79
N THR A 105 -4.16 9.58 9.96
CA THR A 105 -4.67 10.73 9.22
C THR A 105 -3.52 11.43 8.52
N PHE A 106 -3.83 12.37 7.63
CA PHE A 106 -2.82 13.22 6.99
C PHE A 106 -1.84 13.85 8.00
N ALA A 107 -2.34 14.28 9.16
CA ALA A 107 -1.55 14.94 10.21
C ALA A 107 -0.46 14.07 10.82
N HIS A 108 -0.57 12.74 10.72
CA HIS A 108 0.44 11.81 11.23
C HIS A 108 1.60 11.60 10.24
N GLY A 109 1.48 12.10 9.01
CA GLY A 109 2.36 11.75 7.91
C GLY A 109 3.53 12.70 7.72
N ALA A 110 4.76 12.16 7.66
CA ALA A 110 5.97 12.85 7.24
C ALA A 110 6.56 12.20 5.97
N VAL A 111 7.19 13.00 5.12
CA VAL A 111 7.80 12.54 3.86
C VAL A 111 9.29 12.88 3.88
N TYR A 112 10.13 11.93 3.45
CA TYR A 112 11.57 12.11 3.35
C TYR A 112 12.11 11.57 2.02
N SER A 113 13.22 12.14 1.58
CA SER A 113 14.00 11.77 0.40
C SER A 113 15.52 11.83 0.70
N GLY A 114 16.35 11.63 -0.31
CA GLY A 114 17.81 11.51 -0.19
C GLY A 114 18.28 10.07 -0.06
N ALA A 115 19.49 9.86 0.45
CA ALA A 115 20.10 8.53 0.55
C ALA A 115 19.24 7.57 1.42
N LEU A 116 18.82 6.45 0.82
CA LEU A 116 17.98 5.46 1.48
C LEU A 116 18.81 4.55 2.40
N THR A 117 18.38 4.43 3.65
CA THR A 117 18.63 3.23 4.46
C THR A 117 17.37 2.37 4.43
N ALA A 118 17.44 1.20 3.79
CA ALA A 118 16.28 0.33 3.63
C ALA A 118 15.83 -0.25 4.99
N PRO A 119 14.52 -0.49 5.18
CA PRO A 119 14.02 -1.17 6.38
C PRO A 119 14.63 -2.55 6.56
N THR A 120 14.85 -2.95 7.81
CA THR A 120 15.27 -4.32 8.18
C THR A 120 14.16 -5.02 8.96
N ALA A 121 14.40 -6.22 9.49
CA ALA A 121 13.42 -6.90 10.35
C ALA A 121 13.10 -6.10 11.63
N THR A 122 14.03 -5.27 12.12
CA THR A 122 13.90 -4.59 13.43
C THR A 122 14.07 -3.07 13.37
N ALA A 123 14.52 -2.51 12.25
CA ALA A 123 14.66 -1.06 12.04
C ALA A 123 13.72 -0.57 10.93
N LEU A 124 13.11 0.61 11.13
CA LEU A 124 12.41 1.33 10.07
C LEU A 124 13.41 1.84 9.04
N GLY A 125 12.95 2.05 7.81
CA GLY A 125 13.75 2.73 6.80
C GLY A 125 13.87 4.23 7.09
N SER A 126 14.88 4.87 6.51
CA SER A 126 15.12 6.30 6.67
C SER A 126 15.73 6.93 5.44
N ALA A 127 15.46 8.22 5.27
CA ALA A 127 16.17 9.10 4.35
C ALA A 127 16.36 10.46 5.04
N ALA A 128 17.45 11.17 4.73
CA ALA A 128 17.91 12.30 5.54
C ALA A 128 17.16 13.62 5.26
N THR A 129 16.60 13.79 4.08
CA THR A 129 16.06 15.09 3.62
C THR A 129 14.55 15.12 3.80
N PRO A 130 14.00 15.94 4.71
CA PRO A 130 12.55 16.09 4.86
C PRO A 130 11.93 16.79 3.64
N VAL A 131 10.71 16.41 3.29
CA VAL A 131 9.91 17.00 2.19
C VAL A 131 8.62 17.55 2.78
N ALA A 132 8.59 18.87 3.02
CA ALA A 132 7.51 19.52 3.80
C ALA A 132 6.35 20.08 2.95
N SER A 133 6.50 20.20 1.64
CA SER A 133 5.54 20.88 0.75
C SER A 133 4.38 20.01 0.27
N ILE A 134 4.25 18.77 0.73
CA ILE A 134 3.22 17.83 0.25
C ILE A 134 1.86 18.13 0.90
N ARG A 135 0.83 18.31 0.08
CA ARG A 135 -0.56 18.60 0.48
C ARG A 135 -1.46 17.38 0.43
N SER A 136 -1.18 16.43 -0.45
CA SER A 136 -1.85 15.12 -0.53
C SER A 136 -1.03 14.18 -1.41
N GLY A 137 -1.33 12.89 -1.35
CA GLY A 137 -0.74 11.95 -2.30
C GLY A 137 -1.33 10.55 -2.21
N SER A 138 -1.03 9.74 -3.22
CA SER A 138 -1.47 8.36 -3.34
C SER A 138 -0.31 7.48 -3.78
N ILE A 139 -0.27 6.24 -3.29
CA ILE A 139 0.64 5.18 -3.73
C ILE A 139 -0.21 4.02 -4.21
N THR A 140 0.02 3.54 -5.43
CA THR A 140 -0.70 2.42 -6.05
C THR A 140 0.28 1.35 -6.49
N ILE A 141 -0.08 0.11 -6.18
CA ILE A 141 0.59 -1.10 -6.61
C ILE A 141 -0.41 -1.87 -7.47
N LYS A 142 -0.07 -2.14 -8.73
CA LYS A 142 -0.85 -3.01 -9.61
C LYS A 142 -0.06 -4.27 -9.89
N HIS A 143 -0.71 -5.42 -9.78
CA HIS A 143 -0.07 -6.71 -10.02
C HIS A 143 -0.22 -7.22 -11.45
N ASN A 144 -1.03 -6.53 -12.27
CA ASN A 144 -1.26 -6.86 -13.68
C ASN A 144 -1.49 -8.37 -13.88
N LEU A 145 -2.44 -8.91 -13.09
CA LEU A 145 -2.71 -10.34 -13.03
C LEU A 145 -3.10 -10.90 -14.40
N LYS A 146 -2.61 -12.09 -14.73
CA LYS A 146 -3.07 -12.84 -15.91
C LYS A 146 -4.29 -13.67 -15.57
N THR A 147 -5.47 -13.11 -15.84
CA THR A 147 -6.78 -13.60 -15.35
C THR A 147 -7.50 -14.53 -16.32
N ASP A 148 -6.92 -14.81 -17.48
CA ASP A 148 -7.47 -15.53 -18.63
C ASP A 148 -7.09 -17.03 -18.64
N ARG A 149 -6.67 -17.57 -17.50
CA ARG A 149 -6.26 -18.97 -17.37
C ARG A 149 -7.45 -19.91 -17.27
N TYR A 150 -8.05 -20.27 -18.40
CA TYR A 150 -9.14 -21.25 -18.48
C TYR A 150 -8.62 -22.56 -19.08
N ASN A 151 -8.57 -23.61 -18.26
CA ASN A 151 -8.11 -24.94 -18.68
C ASN A 151 -9.29 -25.91 -18.83
N CYS A 152 -9.18 -26.85 -19.77
CA CYS A 152 -10.17 -27.92 -19.94
C CYS A 152 -10.31 -28.75 -18.65
N GLY A 153 -11.54 -29.13 -18.29
CA GLY A 153 -11.84 -29.86 -17.06
C GLY A 153 -12.10 -28.99 -15.83
N GLY A 154 -11.88 -27.66 -15.89
CA GLY A 154 -12.12 -26.73 -14.78
C GLY A 154 -13.57 -26.29 -14.56
N GLY A 155 -14.53 -26.88 -15.29
CA GLY A 155 -15.95 -26.50 -15.21
C GLY A 155 -16.23 -25.04 -15.62
N GLY A 156 -15.43 -24.49 -16.53
CA GLY A 156 -15.53 -23.09 -16.98
C GLY A 156 -14.93 -22.06 -16.02
N ARG A 157 -14.34 -22.49 -14.89
CA ARG A 157 -13.69 -21.60 -13.92
C ARG A 157 -12.23 -21.35 -14.28
N LYS A 158 -11.74 -20.15 -13.99
CA LYS A 158 -10.32 -19.82 -14.14
C LYS A 158 -9.44 -20.49 -13.08
N GLU A 159 -8.21 -20.78 -13.45
CA GLU A 159 -7.14 -21.18 -12.53
C GLU A 159 -6.55 -19.99 -11.78
N LYS A 160 -5.73 -20.27 -10.77
CA LYS A 160 -5.02 -19.22 -10.01
C LYS A 160 -4.20 -18.34 -10.97
N PRO A 161 -4.47 -17.02 -11.02
CA PRO A 161 -3.67 -16.09 -11.82
C PRO A 161 -2.21 -16.07 -11.34
N PHE A 162 -1.30 -15.68 -12.23
CA PHE A 162 0.05 -15.26 -11.83
C PHE A 162 0.18 -13.75 -12.00
N ALA A 163 1.05 -13.15 -11.20
CA ALA A 163 1.34 -11.71 -11.31
C ALA A 163 2.08 -11.43 -12.61
N GLY A 164 1.70 -10.36 -13.29
CA GLY A 164 2.45 -9.81 -14.42
C GLY A 164 3.61 -8.94 -13.94
N ILE A 165 4.10 -8.08 -14.84
CA ILE A 165 5.01 -7.00 -14.46
C ILE A 165 4.26 -6.07 -13.52
N ARG A 166 4.72 -5.96 -12.28
CA ARG A 166 4.08 -5.15 -11.26
C ARG A 166 4.42 -3.68 -11.49
N GLU A 167 3.43 -2.81 -11.35
CA GLU A 167 3.59 -1.36 -11.47
C GLU A 167 3.46 -0.73 -10.10
N ILE A 168 4.42 0.10 -9.74
CA ILE A 168 4.34 0.98 -8.57
C ILE A 168 4.21 2.40 -9.12
N SER A 169 3.19 3.12 -8.71
CA SER A 169 2.90 4.45 -9.23
C SER A 169 2.20 5.28 -8.17
N GLY A 170 2.09 6.58 -8.42
CA GLY A 170 1.30 7.42 -7.56
C GLY A 170 1.16 8.84 -8.06
N SER A 171 0.63 9.66 -7.18
CA SER A 171 0.44 11.08 -7.40
C SER A 171 0.68 11.83 -6.11
N MET A 172 1.08 13.09 -6.22
CA MET A 172 1.16 14.00 -5.10
C MET A 172 0.81 15.41 -5.54
N VAL A 173 0.22 16.16 -4.63
CA VAL A 173 0.04 17.60 -4.76
C VAL A 173 1.06 18.24 -3.84
N ALA A 174 1.91 19.09 -4.37
CA ALA A 174 2.94 19.79 -3.60
C ALA A 174 2.90 21.29 -3.86
N GLU A 175 3.20 22.08 -2.84
CA GLU A 175 3.53 23.50 -3.05
C GLU A 175 4.84 23.61 -3.81
N TYR A 176 4.94 24.59 -4.69
CA TYR A 176 6.21 24.99 -5.30
C TYR A 176 7.02 25.82 -4.31
N ALA A 177 7.59 25.14 -3.30
CA ALA A 177 8.42 25.76 -2.27
C ALA A 177 9.89 25.90 -2.70
N ASP A 178 10.37 25.02 -3.58
CA ASP A 178 11.72 24.99 -4.12
C ASP A 178 11.73 24.39 -5.53
N THR A 179 12.94 24.22 -6.08
CA THR A 179 13.13 23.71 -7.44
C THR A 179 13.34 22.20 -7.53
N ALA A 180 13.38 21.47 -6.42
CA ALA A 180 13.81 20.08 -6.39
C ALA A 180 12.94 19.18 -7.27
N PHE A 181 11.61 19.32 -7.19
CA PHE A 181 10.70 18.54 -8.05
C PHE A 181 10.80 18.93 -9.52
N ARG A 182 10.94 20.22 -9.83
CA ARG A 182 11.14 20.69 -11.21
C ARG A 182 12.44 20.11 -11.78
N ASP A 183 13.53 20.20 -11.03
CA ASP A 183 14.85 19.73 -11.46
C ASP A 183 14.86 18.21 -11.61
N ALA A 184 14.13 17.50 -10.74
CA ALA A 184 13.94 16.05 -10.86
C ALA A 184 13.13 15.65 -12.11
N ILE A 185 12.09 16.41 -12.47
CA ILE A 185 11.31 16.17 -13.70
C ILE A 185 12.16 16.48 -14.93
N VAL A 186 12.80 17.65 -14.99
CA VAL A 186 13.55 18.11 -16.17
C VAL A 186 14.76 17.22 -16.47
N ASN A 187 15.45 16.75 -15.43
CA ASN A 187 16.65 15.93 -15.58
C ASN A 187 16.37 14.43 -15.44
N ASP A 188 15.10 14.02 -15.34
CA ASP A 188 14.70 12.63 -15.04
C ASP A 188 15.53 12.04 -13.87
N THR A 189 15.63 12.78 -12.76
CA THR A 189 16.45 12.37 -11.61
C THR A 189 15.65 11.50 -10.65
N SER A 190 16.26 10.41 -10.22
CA SER A 190 15.72 9.52 -9.19
C SER A 190 15.56 10.25 -7.85
N MET A 191 14.43 10.06 -7.20
CA MET A 191 14.27 10.42 -5.79
C MET A 191 13.76 9.25 -4.99
N THR A 192 14.31 9.04 -3.79
CA THR A 192 13.73 8.10 -2.82
C THR A 192 12.50 8.71 -2.18
N LEU A 193 11.50 7.88 -1.89
CA LEU A 193 10.32 8.24 -1.10
C LEU A 193 10.25 7.39 0.17
N VAL A 194 10.35 8.03 1.32
CA VAL A 194 10.01 7.44 2.63
C VAL A 194 8.83 8.20 3.21
N LYS A 195 7.62 7.62 3.12
CA LYS A 195 6.41 8.14 3.75
C LYS A 195 6.17 7.42 5.06
N THR A 196 6.20 8.14 6.17
CA THR A 196 5.97 7.57 7.51
C THR A 196 4.76 8.21 8.15
N PHE A 197 3.84 7.41 8.66
CA PHE A 197 2.75 7.82 9.53
C PHE A 197 3.01 7.34 10.95
N THR A 198 2.90 8.22 11.93
CA THR A 198 3.12 7.88 13.35
C THR A 198 1.95 8.35 14.20
N ALA A 199 1.34 7.41 14.94
CA ALA A 199 0.23 7.67 15.86
C ALA A 199 0.52 6.99 17.21
N GLY A 200 1.04 7.76 18.18
CA GLY A 200 1.58 7.19 19.40
C GLY A 200 2.76 6.26 19.09
N ALA A 201 2.67 5.00 19.53
CA ALA A 201 3.68 3.97 19.26
C ALA A 201 3.47 3.23 17.92
N ASP A 202 2.30 3.39 17.28
CA ASP A 202 1.99 2.70 16.03
C ASP A 202 2.58 3.48 14.83
N VAL A 203 3.23 2.75 13.92
CA VAL A 203 3.85 3.31 12.71
C VAL A 203 3.40 2.55 11.47
N LEU A 204 3.07 3.28 10.40
CA LEU A 204 2.97 2.77 9.03
C LEU A 204 3.99 3.50 8.17
N GLN A 205 4.90 2.77 7.54
CA GLN A 205 5.90 3.34 6.65
C GLN A 205 5.82 2.70 5.27
N ILE A 206 5.88 3.52 4.23
CA ILE A 206 6.01 3.10 2.84
C ILE A 206 7.32 3.64 2.32
N VAL A 207 8.16 2.75 1.78
CA VAL A 207 9.49 3.07 1.25
C VAL A 207 9.56 2.66 -0.21
N ILE A 208 9.93 3.58 -1.08
CA ILE A 208 10.20 3.34 -2.50
C ILE A 208 11.59 3.91 -2.80
N PRO A 209 12.54 3.10 -3.28
CA PRO A 209 13.94 3.50 -3.41
C PRO A 209 14.17 4.47 -4.56
N ASP A 210 13.48 4.27 -5.68
CA ASP A 210 13.59 5.07 -6.90
C ASP A 210 12.20 5.49 -7.35
N VAL A 211 11.93 6.79 -7.32
CA VAL A 211 10.73 7.43 -7.85
C VAL A 211 11.16 8.37 -8.96
N ARG A 212 10.54 8.21 -10.13
CA ARG A 212 10.66 9.11 -11.28
C ARG A 212 9.38 9.91 -11.42
N PHE A 213 9.53 11.23 -11.50
CA PHE A 213 8.40 12.14 -11.58
C PHE A 213 8.04 12.43 -13.03
N ASP A 214 6.75 12.31 -13.30
CA ASP A 214 6.11 12.66 -14.56
C ASP A 214 5.16 13.83 -14.32
N GLY A 215 5.26 14.88 -15.13
CA GLY A 215 4.35 16.01 -15.01
C GLY A 215 4.78 17.22 -15.82
N ASP A 216 3.86 18.17 -15.93
CA ASP A 216 4.17 19.49 -16.47
C ASP A 216 5.02 20.26 -15.46
N ILE A 217 5.89 21.14 -15.96
CA ILE A 217 6.53 22.15 -15.13
C ILE A 217 5.49 23.11 -14.55
N VAL A 218 5.80 23.66 -13.39
CA VAL A 218 4.92 24.56 -12.65
C VAL A 218 4.49 25.73 -13.53
N LYS A 219 3.18 25.97 -13.57
CA LYS A 219 2.61 27.09 -14.32
C LYS A 219 2.74 28.38 -13.52
N ALA A 220 2.89 29.50 -14.21
CA ALA A 220 2.83 30.81 -13.57
C ALA A 220 1.49 30.97 -12.83
N SER A 221 1.54 31.50 -11.62
CA SER A 221 0.40 31.68 -10.73
C SER A 221 0.49 33.05 -10.06
N THR A 222 -0.67 33.69 -9.86
CA THR A 222 -0.79 34.91 -9.05
C THR A 222 -0.91 34.59 -7.56
N ASP A 223 -1.24 33.34 -7.23
CA ASP A 223 -1.28 32.79 -5.88
C ASP A 223 -0.11 31.81 -5.65
N LEU A 224 -0.04 31.19 -4.46
CA LEU A 224 0.93 30.13 -4.17
C LEU A 224 0.79 28.99 -5.18
N ALA A 225 1.85 28.77 -5.98
CA ALA A 225 1.82 27.78 -7.04
C ALA A 225 1.80 26.35 -6.47
N MET A 226 0.88 25.53 -6.99
CA MET A 226 0.76 24.11 -6.68
C MET A 226 1.25 23.27 -7.86
N GLN A 227 1.72 22.07 -7.54
CA GLN A 227 2.24 21.09 -8.49
C GLN A 227 1.47 19.79 -8.34
N ASP A 228 0.76 19.39 -9.37
CA ASP A 228 0.18 18.06 -9.51
C ASP A 228 1.20 17.15 -10.19
N ILE A 229 1.85 16.29 -9.41
CA ILE A 229 2.96 15.48 -9.87
C ILE A 229 2.53 14.01 -9.86
N LYS A 230 2.65 13.33 -11.00
CA LYS A 230 2.54 11.87 -11.08
C LYS A 230 3.94 11.28 -10.97
N TRP A 231 4.01 10.01 -10.60
CA TRP A 231 5.29 9.35 -10.55
C TRP A 231 5.16 7.84 -10.71
N THR A 232 6.30 7.26 -11.11
CA THR A 232 6.49 5.82 -11.25
C THR A 232 7.61 5.38 -10.31
N GLY A 233 7.38 4.29 -9.58
CA GLY A 233 8.36 3.66 -8.71
C GLY A 233 9.12 2.56 -9.45
N LEU A 234 10.44 2.55 -9.33
CA LEU A 234 11.35 1.57 -9.90
C LEU A 234 12.13 0.85 -8.79
N ASP A 235 12.82 -0.24 -9.13
CA ASP A 235 13.65 -0.99 -8.18
C ASP A 235 14.96 -0.27 -7.79
N GLY A 236 15.34 0.75 -8.58
CA GLY A 236 16.59 1.50 -8.38
C GLY A 236 17.85 0.65 -8.55
N LEU A 237 17.73 -0.57 -9.10
CA LEU A 237 18.75 -1.57 -9.42
C LEU A 237 19.71 -2.00 -8.27
N THR A 238 19.70 -1.31 -7.15
CA THR A 238 20.60 -1.48 -6.01
C THR A 238 19.85 -1.89 -4.75
N ALA A 239 18.58 -1.51 -4.65
CA ALA A 239 17.72 -1.81 -3.53
C ALA A 239 17.21 -3.26 -3.64
N ALA A 240 17.14 -3.97 -2.52
CA ALA A 240 16.71 -5.37 -2.53
C ALA A 240 15.24 -5.57 -2.90
N GLN A 241 14.42 -4.52 -2.83
CA GLN A 241 13.01 -4.51 -3.19
C GLN A 241 12.63 -3.15 -3.80
N PRO A 242 11.68 -3.11 -4.73
CA PRO A 242 11.19 -1.86 -5.30
C PRO A 242 10.19 -1.13 -4.38
N ILE A 243 9.68 -1.79 -3.34
CA ILE A 243 8.82 -1.18 -2.33
C ILE A 243 8.85 -1.99 -1.04
N TRP A 244 8.77 -1.29 0.09
CA TRP A 244 8.42 -1.86 1.39
C TRP A 244 7.18 -1.19 1.94
N ILE A 245 6.30 -1.98 2.55
CA ILE A 245 5.33 -1.50 3.53
C ILE A 245 5.76 -2.06 4.88
N VAL A 246 5.91 -1.20 5.87
CA VAL A 246 6.34 -1.57 7.22
C VAL A 246 5.29 -1.10 8.21
N CYS A 247 4.80 -2.01 9.03
CA CYS A 247 3.94 -1.68 10.16
C CYS A 247 4.70 -1.95 11.45
N ARG A 248 4.69 -1.01 12.39
CA ARG A 248 5.23 -1.24 13.74
C ARG A 248 4.11 -1.02 14.74
N THR A 249 3.65 -2.08 15.38
CA THR A 249 2.45 -2.08 16.23
C THR A 249 2.58 -3.13 17.33
N ALA A 250 1.56 -3.24 18.18
CA ALA A 250 1.45 -4.34 19.14
C ALA A 250 0.90 -5.66 18.53
N ASP A 251 0.66 -5.72 17.22
CA ASP A 251 0.13 -6.92 16.57
C ASP A 251 1.17 -8.04 16.56
N THR A 252 0.85 -9.16 17.20
CA THR A 252 1.78 -10.28 17.39
C THR A 252 1.85 -11.24 16.19
N ALA A 253 0.94 -11.11 15.22
CA ALA A 253 0.80 -12.03 14.09
C ALA A 253 0.41 -11.32 12.79
N LEU A 254 0.68 -11.99 11.67
CA LEU A 254 0.21 -11.65 10.33
C LEU A 254 -1.18 -12.22 10.09
#